data_AF-X0YYX7-F1
#
_entry.id   AF-X0YYX7-F1
#
_cell.length_a   1.000
_cell.length_b   1.000
_cell.length_c   1.000
_cell.angle_alpha   90.00
_cell.angle_beta   90.00
_cell.angle_gamma   90.00
#
_symmetry.space_group_name_H-M   'P 1'
#
loop_
_entity.id
_entity.type
_entity.pdbx_description
1 polymer ?
#
loop_
_entity_poly.entity_id
_entity_poly.type
_entity_poly.pdbx_seq_one_letter_code
_entity_poly.pdbx_strand_id
1 'polypeptide(L)'
;MPHRQTTAEAQRRLEAHRRWWRAYLAPLEGATIKSAGLQMLPDDDTLEEWPVLIVKTVDGARLEITVSRDAEGNGPGFLFGLPMPNITDEPRPRVVG
;
A
#
# COMPACT_ATOMS: atom_id res chain seq x y z
N MET A 1 -10.90 -4.33 -31.46
CA MET A 1 -11.54 -5.43 -30.71
C MET A 1 -10.80 -5.60 -29.40
N PRO A 2 -11.37 -5.30 -28.21
CA PRO A 2 -10.68 -5.55 -26.96
C PRO A 2 -10.64 -7.06 -26.69
N HIS A 3 -9.45 -7.62 -26.47
CA HIS A 3 -9.27 -9.02 -26.07
C HIS A 3 -9.96 -9.24 -24.71
N ARG A 4 -11.08 -9.98 -24.74
CA ARG A 4 -11.74 -10.50 -23.53
C ARG A 4 -10.77 -11.49 -22.90
N GLN A 5 -10.10 -11.11 -21.81
CA GLN A 5 -9.28 -12.03 -21.02
C GLN A 5 -10.17 -13.17 -20.53
N THR A 6 -9.65 -14.40 -20.57
CA THR A 6 -10.40 -15.55 -20.10
C THR A 6 -10.68 -15.40 -18.60
N THR A 7 -11.85 -15.84 -18.13
CA THR A 7 -12.26 -15.67 -16.73
C THR A 7 -11.23 -16.22 -15.73
N ALA A 8 -10.49 -17.28 -16.09
CA ALA A 8 -9.45 -17.86 -15.26
C ALA A 8 -8.20 -16.96 -15.10
N GLU A 9 -7.76 -16.29 -16.17
CA GLU A 9 -6.63 -15.35 -16.11
C GLU A 9 -7.01 -14.09 -15.35
N ALA A 10 -8.22 -13.56 -15.58
CA ALA A 10 -8.76 -12.44 -14.82
C ALA A 10 -8.84 -12.76 -13.32
N GLN A 11 -9.30 -13.97 -12.97
CA GLN A 11 -9.36 -14.44 -11.59
C GLN A 11 -7.97 -14.52 -10.94
N ARG A 12 -6.98 -15.10 -11.64
CA ARG A 12 -5.59 -15.18 -11.16
C ARG A 12 -4.98 -13.81 -10.90
N ARG A 13 -5.22 -12.85 -11.80
CA ARG A 13 -4.75 -11.46 -11.64
C ARG A 13 -5.39 -10.79 -10.42
N LEU A 14 -6.70 -10.99 -10.23
CA LEU A 14 -7.42 -10.47 -9.08
C LEU A 14 -6.89 -11.04 -7.76
N GLU A 15 -6.61 -12.34 -7.71
CA GLU A 15 -6.03 -13.00 -6.54
C GLU A 15 -4.62 -12.50 -6.23
N ALA A 16 -3.76 -12.36 -7.24
CA ALA A 16 -2.43 -11.80 -7.08
C ALA A 16 -2.47 -10.35 -6.59
N HIS A 17 -3.37 -9.53 -7.15
CA HIS A 17 -3.58 -8.15 -6.73
C HIS A 17 -4.02 -8.06 -5.25
N ARG A 18 -4.99 -8.89 -4.84
CA ARG A 18 -5.44 -8.97 -3.44
C ARG A 18 -4.32 -9.43 -2.50
N ARG A 19 -3.53 -10.42 -2.91
CA ARG A 19 -2.38 -10.90 -2.12
C ARG A 19 -1.37 -9.78 -1.90
N TRP A 20 -1.06 -9.02 -2.95
CA TRP A 20 -0.14 -7.90 -2.87
C TRP A 20 -0.62 -6.83 -1.90
N TRP A 21 -1.88 -6.38 -2.03
CA TRP A 21 -2.41 -5.33 -1.15
C TRP A 21 -2.51 -5.75 0.31
N ARG A 22 -2.88 -7.01 0.59
CA ARG A 22 -2.86 -7.52 1.97
C ARG A 22 -1.46 -7.48 2.55
N ALA A 23 -0.44 -7.89 1.80
CA ALA A 23 0.93 -7.84 2.26
C ALA A 23 1.44 -6.40 2.45
N TYR A 24 1.09 -5.48 1.54
CA TYR A 24 1.47 -4.07 1.63
C TYR A 24 0.85 -3.38 2.84
N LEU A 25 -0.42 -3.68 3.17
CA LEU A 25 -1.14 -3.07 4.29
C LEU A 25 -0.91 -3.77 5.64
N ALA A 26 -0.39 -5.01 5.65
CA ALA A 26 -0.18 -5.80 6.86
C ALA A 26 0.56 -5.08 8.01
N PRO A 27 1.59 -4.24 7.77
CA PRO A 27 2.27 -3.52 8.87
C PRO A 27 1.35 -2.61 9.70
N LEU A 28 0.18 -2.23 9.17
CA LEU A 28 -0.78 -1.38 9.86
C LEU A 28 -1.74 -2.15 10.76
N GLU A 29 -1.84 -3.47 10.62
CA GLU A 29 -2.72 -4.28 11.46
C GLU A 29 -2.27 -4.22 12.93
N GLY A 30 -3.13 -3.63 13.79
CA GLY A 30 -2.82 -3.42 15.20
C GLY A 30 -1.82 -2.30 15.49
N ALA A 31 -1.35 -1.58 14.47
CA ALA A 31 -0.49 -0.44 14.63
C ALA A 31 -1.23 0.73 15.30
N THR A 32 -0.46 1.64 15.93
CA THR A 32 -1.02 2.82 16.61
C THR A 32 -0.47 4.10 16.01
N ILE A 33 -1.36 5.03 15.68
CA ILE A 33 -0.97 6.39 15.34
C ILE A 33 -0.44 7.07 16.60
N LYS A 34 0.76 7.63 16.53
CA LYS A 34 1.41 8.36 17.62
C LYS A 34 1.30 9.87 17.45
N SER A 35 1.31 10.35 16.22
CA SER A 35 1.02 11.75 15.90
C SER A 35 0.46 11.86 14.48
N ALA A 36 -0.29 12.92 14.25
CA ALA A 36 -0.82 13.32 12.95
C ALA A 36 -0.56 14.81 12.74
N GLY A 37 -0.25 15.20 11.51
CA GLY A 37 0.04 16.59 11.17
C GLY A 37 0.04 16.83 9.67
N LEU A 38 0.50 18.02 9.30
CA LEU A 38 0.70 18.44 7.92
C LEU A 38 2.20 18.67 7.69
N GLN A 39 2.70 18.31 6.52
CA GLN A 39 4.10 18.51 6.16
C GLN A 39 4.26 18.79 4.66
N MET A 40 5.10 19.77 4.32
CA MET A 40 5.60 19.92 2.96
C MET A 40 6.60 18.81 2.65
N LEU A 41 6.38 18.07 1.57
CA LEU A 41 7.29 17.02 1.15
C LEU A 41 8.49 17.62 0.39
N PRO A 42 9.72 17.09 0.56
CA PRO A 42 10.93 17.69 -0.01
C PRO A 42 10.94 17.77 -1.55
N ASP A 43 10.26 16.83 -2.19
CA ASP A 43 10.22 16.67 -3.66
C ASP A 43 8.86 17.07 -4.24
N ASP A 44 8.07 17.84 -3.49
CA ASP A 44 6.84 18.41 -4.00
C ASP A 44 7.09 19.84 -4.52
N ASP A 45 6.95 20.00 -5.84
CA ASP A 45 7.08 21.30 -6.51
C ASP A 45 5.90 22.24 -6.21
N THR A 46 4.89 21.75 -5.47
CA THR A 46 3.77 22.55 -4.98
C THR A 46 4.04 23.08 -3.57
N LEU A 47 3.50 24.25 -3.23
CA LEU A 47 3.52 24.78 -1.85
C LEU A 47 2.46 24.11 -0.96
N GLU A 48 2.10 22.86 -1.25
CA GLU A 48 1.05 22.14 -0.56
C GLU A 48 1.60 21.36 0.64
N GLU A 49 0.81 21.30 1.70
CA GLU A 49 1.10 20.44 2.85
C GLU A 49 0.26 19.17 2.76
N TRP A 50 0.88 18.02 3.02
CA TRP A 50 0.21 16.73 3.00
C TRP A 50 -0.03 16.18 4.40
N PRO A 51 -1.16 15.49 4.64
CA PRO A 51 -1.36 14.72 5.85
C PRO A 51 -0.26 13.68 6.06
N VAL A 52 0.41 13.76 7.20
CA VAL A 52 1.44 12.82 7.64
C VAL A 52 1.04 12.19 8.96
N LEU A 53 1.19 10.87 9.06
CA LEU A 53 0.94 10.06 10.24
C LEU A 53 2.23 9.39 10.68
N ILE A 54 2.60 9.57 11.95
CA ILE A 54 3.65 8.77 12.57
C ILE A 54 2.99 7.57 13.24
N VAL A 55 3.33 6.38 12.79
CA VAL A 55 2.75 5.13 13.24
C VAL A 55 3.79 4.29 13.96
N LYS A 56 3.41 3.68 15.07
CA LYS A 56 4.16 2.59 15.71
C LYS A 56 3.47 1.27 15.42
N THR A 57 4.14 0.39 14.70
CA THR A 57 3.67 -0.96 14.38
C THR A 57 3.73 -1.88 15.61
N VAL A 58 3.10 -3.05 15.53
CA VAL A 58 3.04 -4.02 16.64
C VAL A 58 4.43 -4.55 17.02
N ASP A 59 5.31 -4.74 16.04
CA ASP A 59 6.72 -5.11 16.25
C ASP A 59 7.59 -3.93 16.72
N GLY A 60 7.00 -2.74 16.88
CA GLY A 60 7.62 -1.57 17.47
C GLY A 60 8.32 -0.64 16.49
N ALA A 61 8.32 -0.94 15.19
CA ALA A 61 8.88 -0.07 14.16
C ALA A 61 8.11 1.27 14.08
N ARG A 62 8.84 2.34 13.74
CA ARG A 62 8.28 3.67 13.47
C ARG A 62 8.15 3.84 11.97
N LEU A 63 6.93 4.06 11.50
CA LEU A 63 6.64 4.40 10.11
C LEU A 63 6.16 5.85 10.03
N GLU A 64 6.55 6.52 8.97
CA GLU A 64 6.02 7.83 8.58
C GLU A 64 5.21 7.62 7.31
N ILE A 65 3.92 7.91 7.39
CA ILE A 65 2.96 7.60 6.33
C ILE A 65 2.40 8.91 5.82
N THR A 66 2.45 9.09 4.50
CA THR A 66 1.90 10.27 3.85
C THR A 66 0.70 9.90 3.00
N VAL A 67 -0.34 10.72 3.09
CA VAL A 67 -1.52 10.62 2.23
C VAL A 67 -1.50 11.80 1.26
N SER A 68 -1.45 11.52 -0.04
CA SER A 68 -1.54 12.56 -1.07
C SER A 68 -2.69 12.33 -2.05
N ARG A 69 -2.93 13.28 -2.96
CA ARG A 69 -3.84 13.15 -4.10
C ARG A 69 -3.08 13.52 -5.38
N ASP A 70 -3.60 13.14 -6.55
CA ASP A 70 -3.05 13.69 -7.79
C ASP A 70 -3.34 15.21 -7.89
N ALA A 71 -2.60 15.91 -8.74
CA ALA A 71 -2.71 17.36 -8.91
C ALA A 71 -4.10 17.83 -9.38
N GLU A 72 -4.93 16.92 -9.92
CA GLU A 72 -6.28 17.19 -10.39
C GLU A 72 -7.33 16.91 -9.29
N GLY A 73 -6.91 16.35 -8.15
CA GLY A 73 -7.75 15.95 -7.04
C GLY A 73 -8.60 14.71 -7.30
N ASN A 74 -8.26 13.90 -8.31
CA ASN A 74 -8.98 12.71 -8.69
C ASN A 74 -8.58 11.49 -7.85
N GLY A 75 -9.55 10.59 -7.66
CA GLY A 75 -9.34 9.30 -7.00
C GLY A 75 -9.28 9.36 -5.47
N PRO A 76 -9.12 8.19 -4.82
CA PRO A 76 -9.21 8.05 -3.35
C PRO A 76 -7.93 8.49 -2.60
N GLY A 77 -6.95 9.08 -3.30
CA GLY A 77 -5.63 9.43 -2.77
C GLY A 77 -4.61 8.29 -2.83
N PHE A 78 -3.33 8.64 -2.63
CA PHE A 78 -2.18 7.73 -2.58
C PHE A 78 -1.64 7.61 -1.16
N LEU A 79 -1.16 6.42 -0.80
CA LEU A 79 -0.57 6.12 0.50
C LEU A 79 0.90 5.74 0.34
N PHE A 80 1.79 6.50 0.97
CA PHE A 80 3.23 6.29 0.94
C PHE A 80 3.79 5.97 2.32
N GLY A 81 5.02 5.43 2.35
CA GLY A 81 5.77 5.20 3.60
C GLY A 81 5.64 3.79 4.18
N LEU A 82 4.92 2.88 3.51
CA LEU A 82 4.90 1.47 3.87
C LEU A 82 6.04 0.70 3.16
N PRO A 83 6.62 -0.32 3.82
CA PRO A 83 7.66 -1.13 3.21
C PRO A 83 7.11 -1.92 2.01
N MET A 84 7.96 -2.09 0.99
CA MET A 84 7.63 -2.96 -0.13
C MET A 84 7.42 -4.39 0.36
N PRO A 85 6.31 -5.05 -0.03
CA PRO A 85 6.02 -6.38 0.48
C PRO A 85 6.99 -7.38 -0.15
N ASN A 86 7.66 -8.16 0.70
CA ASN A 86 8.52 -9.26 0.24
C ASN A 86 7.64 -10.48 -0.10
N ILE A 87 7.06 -10.46 -1.29
CA ILE A 87 6.23 -11.55 -1.81
C ILE A 87 7.10 -12.36 -2.76
N THR A 88 7.68 -13.45 -2.28
CA THR A 88 8.30 -14.44 -3.16
C THR A 88 7.22 -15.01 -4.09
N ASP A 89 7.43 -14.94 -5.41
CA ASP A 89 6.45 -15.35 -6.42
C ASP A 89 6.21 -16.87 -6.50
N GLU A 90 6.76 -17.66 -5.57
CA GLU A 90 6.59 -19.09 -5.59
C GLU A 90 5.26 -19.51 -4.95
N PRO A 91 4.39 -20.24 -5.69
CA PRO A 91 3.33 -20.99 -5.05
C PRO A 91 4.01 -22.01 -4.13
N ARG A 92 3.85 -21.85 -2.81
CA ARG A 92 4.30 -22.87 -1.85
C ARG A 92 3.71 -24.22 -2.31
N PRO A 93 4.55 -25.24 -2.63
CA PRO A 93 4.02 -26.54 -2.99
C PRO A 93 3.16 -27.03 -1.83
N ARG A 94 1.97 -27.56 -2.14
CA ARG A 94 1.17 -28.29 -1.16
C ARG A 94 2.06 -29.44 -0.67
N VAL A 95 2.49 -29.37 0.58
CA VAL A 95 3.00 -30.54 1.28
C VAL A 95 1.79 -31.43 1.50
N VAL A 96 1.60 -32.38 0.58
CA VAL A 96 0.67 -33.49 0.77
C VAL A 96 1.41 -34.46 1.68
N GLY A 97 0.97 -34.52 2.93
CA GLY A 97 1.33 -35.57 3.88
C GLY A 97 0.56 -36.85 3.64
#